data_AF-A0A2R6IMS8-F1
#
_entry.id   AF-A0A2R6IMS8-F1
#
_cell.length_a   1.000
_cell.length_b   1.000
_cell.length_c   1.000
_cell.angle_alpha   90.00
_cell.angle_beta   90.00
_cell.angle_gamma   90.00
#
_symmetry.space_group_name_H-M   'P 1'
#
loop_
_entity.id
_entity.type
_entity.pdbx_description
1 polymer ?
#
loop_
_entity_poly.entity_id
_entity_poly.type
_entity_poly.pdbx_seq_one_letter_code
_entity_poly.pdbx_strand_id
1 'polypeptide(L)'
;MGLSTRTALAAAARSRGLAAPHDEAVASVREELAGLSVPDAGAEAGVSPAAARRRLAGTEREVERLRERVATLRGRVQAAREAGHDPDEVQAELTEAARALSEAETERAAAREALDRAEERAREARDARERRRRLQDRAANLERAARAHLVDRLEDEFERALDALPAEGGRSRPAEPAPSRPDSPDRDPFDADPVAAALAVARVADLRAPVVLACDRFETPEAAADWLDAPVVRV
;
A
#
# COMPACT_ATOMS: atom_id res chain seq x y z
N MET A 1 -16.83 -12.43 -15.70
CA MET A 1 -15.79 -11.40 -15.52
C MET A 1 -15.70 -10.62 -16.82
N GLY A 2 -15.95 -9.31 -16.80
CA GLY A 2 -15.87 -8.46 -17.99
C GLY A 2 -14.45 -7.96 -18.24
N LEU A 3 -14.09 -7.77 -19.51
CA LEU A 3 -12.83 -7.15 -19.93
C LEU A 3 -12.88 -5.64 -19.58
N SER A 4 -11.84 -5.12 -18.93
CA SER A 4 -11.63 -3.67 -18.88
C SER A 4 -10.93 -3.24 -20.16
N THR A 5 -11.68 -2.73 -21.14
CA THR A 5 -11.19 -2.39 -22.49
C THR A 5 -9.94 -1.52 -22.47
N ARG A 6 -9.93 -0.43 -21.70
CA ARG A 6 -8.76 0.45 -21.56
C ARG A 6 -7.52 -0.26 -20.98
N THR A 7 -7.72 -1.20 -20.06
CA THR A 7 -6.62 -2.00 -19.51
C THR A 7 -6.08 -3.00 -20.54
N ALA A 8 -6.97 -3.62 -21.29
CA ALA A 8 -6.61 -4.58 -22.34
C ALA A 8 -5.91 -3.91 -23.52
N LEU A 9 -6.36 -2.72 -23.92
CA LEU A 9 -5.73 -1.92 -24.99
C LEU A 9 -4.32 -1.45 -24.59
N ALA A 10 -4.12 -1.03 -23.34
CA ALA A 10 -2.77 -0.75 -22.86
C ALA A 10 -1.87 -1.99 -22.86
N ALA A 11 -2.40 -3.18 -22.60
CA ALA A 11 -1.65 -4.43 -22.72
C ALA A 11 -1.33 -4.78 -24.19
N ALA A 12 -2.25 -4.50 -25.12
CA ALA A 12 -1.99 -4.61 -26.57
C ALA A 12 -0.86 -3.66 -27.02
N ALA A 13 -0.82 -2.43 -26.51
CA ALA A 13 0.30 -1.52 -26.75
C ALA A 13 1.64 -2.11 -26.28
N ARG A 14 1.65 -2.73 -25.10
CA ARG A 14 2.85 -3.41 -24.57
C ARG A 14 3.27 -4.60 -25.40
N SER A 15 2.34 -5.40 -25.91
CA SER A 15 2.69 -6.56 -26.72
C SER A 15 3.41 -6.14 -28.01
N ARG A 16 3.06 -4.97 -28.55
CA ARG A 16 3.75 -4.29 -29.66
C ARG A 16 5.06 -3.58 -29.28
N GLY A 17 5.51 -3.70 -28.03
CA GLY A 17 6.74 -3.09 -27.55
C GLY A 17 6.64 -1.58 -27.27
N LEU A 18 5.44 -1.00 -27.22
CA LEU A 18 5.29 0.41 -26.85
C LEU A 18 5.61 0.61 -25.36
N ALA A 19 6.31 1.70 -25.07
CA ALA A 19 6.63 2.15 -23.72
C ALA A 19 5.92 3.46 -23.41
N ALA A 20 5.65 3.71 -22.12
CA ALA A 20 5.17 5.00 -21.67
C ALA A 20 6.33 5.81 -21.07
N PRO A 21 6.30 7.16 -21.16
CA PRO A 21 7.31 8.02 -20.53
C PRO A 21 7.43 7.82 -19.00
N HIS A 22 6.41 7.24 -18.38
CA HIS A 22 6.32 7.01 -16.95
C HIS A 22 6.99 5.71 -16.50
N ASP A 23 7.44 4.84 -17.41
CA ASP A 23 7.87 3.47 -17.10
C ASP A 23 9.09 3.43 -16.18
N GLU A 24 10.09 4.26 -16.46
CA GLU A 24 11.28 4.38 -15.60
C GLU A 24 10.92 4.90 -14.21
N ALA A 25 9.99 5.87 -14.14
CA ALA A 25 9.50 6.39 -12.86
C ALA A 25 8.73 5.34 -12.06
N VAL A 26 7.92 4.50 -12.72
CA VAL A 26 7.24 3.36 -12.08
C VAL A 26 8.26 2.37 -11.54
N ALA A 27 9.28 2.02 -12.35
CA ALA A 27 10.33 1.10 -11.94
C ALA A 27 11.11 1.63 -10.72
N SER A 28 11.51 2.90 -10.76
CA SER A 28 12.22 3.56 -9.65
C SER A 28 11.40 3.60 -8.36
N VAL A 29 10.11 3.95 -8.42
CA VAL A 29 9.24 3.96 -7.22
C VAL A 29 9.03 2.55 -6.67
N ARG A 30 8.94 1.53 -7.53
CA ARG A 30 8.82 0.14 -7.10
C ARG A 30 10.10 -0.37 -6.44
N GLU A 31 11.26 0.02 -6.94
CA GLU A 31 12.56 -0.26 -6.32
C GLU A 31 12.66 0.43 -4.95
N GLU A 32 12.28 1.70 -4.85
CA GLU A 32 12.23 2.44 -3.59
C GLU A 32 11.28 1.80 -2.56
N LEU A 33 10.14 1.26 -3.02
CA LEU A 33 9.22 0.48 -2.19
C LEU A 33 9.82 -0.85 -1.74
N ALA A 34 10.55 -1.55 -2.61
CA ALA A 34 11.20 -2.82 -2.28
C ALA A 34 12.33 -2.63 -1.27
N GLY A 35 13.06 -1.52 -1.34
CA GLY A 35 14.11 -1.15 -0.39
C GLY A 35 13.60 -0.59 0.96
N LEU A 36 12.32 -0.25 1.07
CA LEU A 36 11.78 0.36 2.28
C LEU A 36 11.44 -0.69 3.33
N SER A 37 12.24 -0.76 4.38
CA SER A 37 11.88 -1.48 5.61
C SER A 37 10.95 -0.65 6.46
N VAL A 38 9.83 -1.25 6.91
CA VAL A 38 8.96 -0.67 7.93
C VAL A 38 9.27 -1.40 9.22
N PRO A 39 9.85 -0.74 10.23
CA PRO A 39 10.08 -1.34 11.53
C PRO A 39 8.77 -1.92 12.06
N ASP A 40 8.76 -3.20 12.36
CA ASP A 40 7.60 -3.83 12.97
C ASP A 40 7.51 -3.34 14.41
N ALA A 41 6.57 -2.44 14.65
CA ALA A 41 6.32 -1.88 15.97
C ALA A 41 5.87 -2.96 16.99
N GLY A 42 5.53 -4.18 16.53
CA GLY A 42 5.12 -5.30 17.37
C GLY A 42 6.06 -6.52 17.39
N ALA A 43 6.92 -6.74 16.38
CA ALA A 43 7.65 -8.01 16.27
C ALA A 43 9.02 -8.07 16.96
N GLU A 44 9.68 -6.93 17.21
CA GLU A 44 10.94 -6.92 17.97
C GLU A 44 10.75 -6.36 19.39
N ALA A 45 10.32 -7.24 20.31
CA ALA A 45 10.53 -7.17 21.76
C ALA A 45 10.41 -5.76 22.40
N GLY A 46 9.53 -4.91 21.88
CA GLY A 46 9.47 -3.50 22.20
C GLY A 46 8.30 -3.20 23.10
N VAL A 47 8.58 -2.67 24.29
CA VAL A 47 7.53 -2.08 25.15
C VAL A 47 6.89 -0.92 24.39
N SER A 48 5.55 -0.92 24.25
CA SER A 48 4.84 0.20 23.62
C SER A 48 5.07 1.51 24.40
N PRO A 49 5.01 2.69 23.76
CA PRO A 49 5.15 3.96 24.48
C PRO A 49 4.18 4.10 25.66
N ALA A 50 2.94 3.59 25.52
CA ALA A 50 1.97 3.60 26.59
C ALA A 50 2.37 2.71 27.78
N ALA A 51 2.92 1.53 27.52
CA ALA A 51 3.42 0.64 28.58
C ALA A 51 4.68 1.21 29.25
N ALA A 52 5.59 1.83 28.47
CA ALA A 52 6.78 2.48 29.00
C ALA A 52 6.44 3.69 29.89
N ARG A 53 5.45 4.52 29.50
CA ARG A 53 4.95 5.62 30.35
C ARG A 53 4.36 5.11 31.66
N ARG A 54 3.55 4.04 31.62
CA ARG A 54 3.00 3.44 32.84
C ARG A 54 4.10 2.94 33.77
N ARG A 55 5.15 2.33 33.22
CA ARG A 55 6.32 1.87 34.00
C ARG A 55 7.06 3.05 34.64
N LEU A 56 7.37 4.09 33.86
CA LEU A 56 8.03 5.29 34.38
C LEU A 56 7.24 5.92 35.53
N ALA A 57 5.93 6.11 35.36
CA ALA A 57 5.06 6.62 36.42
C ALA A 57 5.00 5.70 37.66
N GLY A 58 5.19 4.39 37.50
CA GLY A 58 5.37 3.45 38.62
C GLY A 58 6.67 3.72 39.38
N THR A 59 7.79 3.81 38.65
CA THR A 59 9.11 4.08 39.25
C THR A 59 9.21 5.46 39.90
N GLU A 60 8.55 6.47 39.35
CA GLU A 60 8.50 7.82 39.94
C GLU A 60 7.77 7.83 41.28
N ARG A 61 6.61 7.15 41.36
CA ARG A 61 5.86 6.99 42.62
C ARG A 61 6.66 6.24 43.67
N GLU A 62 7.42 5.23 43.27
CA GLU A 62 8.27 4.47 44.19
C GLU A 62 9.44 5.30 44.73
N VAL A 63 10.11 6.07 43.87
CA VAL A 63 11.15 7.01 44.28
C VAL A 63 10.61 8.04 45.26
N GLU A 64 9.42 8.60 45.01
CA GLU A 64 8.78 9.56 45.92
C GLU A 64 8.50 8.94 47.30
N ARG A 65 7.88 7.75 47.32
CA ARG A 65 7.62 6.98 48.56
C ARG A 65 8.89 6.73 49.35
N LEU A 66 9.98 6.32 48.70
CA LEU A 66 11.26 6.04 49.35
C LEU A 66 11.95 7.31 49.88
N ARG A 67 11.85 8.44 49.16
CA ARG A 67 12.34 9.75 49.64
C ARG A 67 11.62 10.19 50.91
N GLU A 68 10.30 10.03 50.96
CA GLU A 68 9.51 10.33 52.16
C GLU A 68 9.91 9.42 53.33
N ARG A 69 10.11 8.12 53.08
CA ARG A 69 10.59 7.17 54.10
C ARG A 69 11.96 7.55 54.65
N VAL A 70 12.92 7.88 53.78
CA VAL A 70 14.26 8.35 54.17
C VAL A 70 14.18 9.63 54.99
N ALA A 71 13.35 10.61 54.58
CA ALA A 71 13.15 11.85 55.34
C ALA A 71 12.59 11.58 56.75
N THR A 72 11.59 10.70 56.84
CA THR A 72 10.99 10.28 58.11
C THR A 72 12.01 9.62 59.03
N LEU A 73 12.79 8.67 58.51
CA LEU A 73 13.81 7.96 59.28
C LEU A 73 14.94 8.88 59.75
N ARG A 74 15.40 9.82 58.91
CA ARG A 74 16.37 10.86 59.33
C ARG A 74 15.83 11.68 60.51
N GLY A 75 14.57 12.09 60.45
CA GLY A 75 13.92 12.81 61.56
C GLY A 75 13.87 11.99 62.85
N ARG A 76 13.55 10.69 62.77
CA ARG A 76 13.54 9.78 63.92
C ARG A 76 14.93 9.57 64.53
N VAL A 77 15.96 9.40 63.71
CA VAL A 77 17.37 9.31 64.19
C VAL A 77 17.76 10.58 64.94
N GLN A 78 17.41 11.76 64.40
CA GLN A 78 17.72 13.04 65.04
C GLN A 78 17.01 13.17 66.40
N ALA A 79 15.72 12.86 66.47
CA ALA A 79 14.95 12.92 67.71
C ALA A 79 15.47 11.93 68.78
N ALA A 80 15.88 10.71 68.39
CA ALA A 80 16.47 9.73 69.31
C ALA A 80 17.78 10.26 69.93
N ARG A 81 18.64 10.87 69.11
CA ARG A 81 19.89 11.49 69.58
C ARG A 81 19.63 12.65 70.54
N GLU A 82 18.67 13.52 70.22
CA GLU A 82 18.30 14.66 71.07
C GLU A 82 17.72 14.22 72.43
N ALA A 83 16.99 13.10 72.44
CA ALA A 83 16.44 12.51 73.66
C ALA A 83 17.47 11.66 74.45
N GLY A 84 18.69 11.48 73.95
CA GLY A 84 19.72 10.64 74.58
C GLY A 84 19.43 9.13 74.48
N HIS A 85 18.58 8.72 73.54
CA HIS A 85 18.32 7.31 73.24
C HIS A 85 19.32 6.77 72.22
N ASP A 86 19.52 5.44 72.23
CA ASP A 86 20.32 4.74 71.23
C ASP A 86 19.59 4.73 69.86
N PRO A 87 20.16 5.33 68.80
CA PRO A 87 19.53 5.41 67.49
C PRO A 87 19.86 4.24 66.54
N ASP A 88 20.64 3.24 66.98
CA ASP A 88 21.28 2.27 66.07
C ASP A 88 20.29 1.50 65.17
N GLU A 89 19.17 1.02 65.72
CA GLU A 89 18.13 0.32 64.93
C GLU A 89 17.52 1.22 63.85
N VAL A 90 17.15 2.45 64.21
CA VAL A 90 16.55 3.42 63.26
C VAL A 90 17.58 3.85 62.20
N GLN A 91 18.86 3.88 62.57
CA GLN A 91 19.95 4.19 61.66
C GLN A 91 20.22 3.05 60.67
N ALA A 92 20.07 1.79 61.09
CA ALA A 92 20.09 0.65 60.18
C ALA A 92 18.92 0.70 59.17
N GLU A 93 17.70 0.97 59.64
CA GLU A 93 16.52 1.17 58.76
C GLU A 93 16.75 2.33 57.77
N LEU A 94 17.35 3.44 58.21
CA LEU A 94 17.68 4.58 57.35
C LEU A 94 18.65 4.17 56.24
N THR A 95 19.66 3.38 56.58
CA THR A 95 20.67 2.90 55.62
C THR A 95 20.03 2.00 54.56
N GLU A 96 19.15 1.08 54.97
CA GLU A 96 18.39 0.23 54.06
C GLU A 96 17.46 1.06 53.15
N ALA A 97 16.71 2.01 53.72
CA ALA A 97 15.83 2.88 52.94
C ALA A 97 16.60 3.75 51.92
N ALA A 98 17.78 4.24 52.30
CA ALA A 98 18.65 5.00 51.40
C ALA A 98 19.19 4.12 50.25
N ARG A 99 19.53 2.86 50.54
CA ARG A 99 19.91 1.89 49.50
C ARG A 99 18.76 1.61 48.54
N ALA A 100 17.57 1.31 49.07
CA ALA A 100 16.38 1.08 48.25
C ALA A 100 16.05 2.30 47.38
N LEU A 101 16.20 3.52 47.91
CA LEU A 101 16.04 4.75 47.13
C LEU A 101 17.01 4.83 45.96
N SER A 102 18.30 4.53 46.18
CA SER A 102 19.31 4.54 45.11
C SER A 102 19.00 3.51 44.01
N GLU A 103 18.55 2.32 44.39
CA GLU A 103 18.10 1.28 43.45
C GLU A 103 16.87 1.74 42.64
N ALA A 104 15.87 2.33 43.30
CA ALA A 104 14.68 2.86 42.64
C ALA A 104 14.98 4.05 41.71
N GLU A 105 15.91 4.93 42.08
CA GLU A 105 16.35 6.03 41.21
C GLU A 105 17.04 5.52 39.94
N THR A 106 17.81 4.43 40.06
CA THR A 106 18.43 3.73 38.92
C THR A 106 17.35 3.10 38.03
N GLU A 107 16.34 2.44 38.62
CA GLU A 107 15.25 1.88 37.84
C GLU A 107 14.43 2.96 37.11
N ARG A 108 14.19 4.10 37.76
CA ARG A 108 13.51 5.25 37.12
C ARG A 108 14.31 5.77 35.93
N ALA A 109 15.63 5.89 36.04
CA ALA A 109 16.49 6.29 34.92
C ALA A 109 16.35 5.29 33.75
N ALA A 110 16.44 3.99 34.02
CA ALA A 110 16.26 2.96 33.00
C ALA A 110 14.85 2.96 32.37
N ALA A 111 13.81 3.22 33.16
CA ALA A 111 12.44 3.33 32.67
C ALA A 111 12.26 4.55 31.75
N ARG A 112 12.93 5.67 32.03
CA ARG A 112 12.92 6.86 31.18
C ARG A 112 13.61 6.59 29.84
N GLU A 113 14.80 6.02 29.85
CA GLU A 113 15.51 5.65 28.61
C GLU A 113 14.72 4.64 27.76
N ALA A 114 14.01 3.72 28.40
CA ALA A 114 13.13 2.78 27.70
C ALA A 114 11.94 3.48 27.05
N LEU A 115 11.38 4.52 27.69
CA LEU A 115 10.32 5.33 27.10
C LEU A 115 10.84 6.11 25.90
N ASP A 116 11.97 6.78 26.01
CA ASP A 116 12.54 7.57 24.91
C ASP A 116 12.78 6.69 23.67
N ARG A 117 13.39 5.51 23.85
CA ARG A 117 13.58 4.51 22.78
C ARG A 117 12.27 3.94 22.23
N ALA A 118 11.24 3.81 23.05
CA ALA A 118 9.93 3.35 22.58
C ALA A 118 9.24 4.42 21.72
N GLU A 119 9.36 5.69 22.11
CA GLU A 119 8.79 6.80 21.35
C GLU A 119 9.49 7.03 20.01
N GLU A 120 10.82 6.97 19.98
CA GLU A 120 11.61 7.09 18.75
C GLU A 120 11.23 6.02 17.73
N ARG A 121 11.27 4.74 18.14
CA ARG A 121 10.85 3.62 17.27
C ARG A 121 9.41 3.76 16.79
N ALA A 122 8.50 4.25 17.64
CA ALA A 122 7.11 4.49 17.24
C ALA A 122 6.99 5.63 16.21
N ARG A 123 7.83 6.66 16.28
CA ARG A 123 7.90 7.73 15.28
C ARG A 123 8.46 7.19 13.96
N GLU A 124 9.62 6.55 13.98
CA GLU A 124 10.24 5.94 12.80
C GLU A 124 9.30 4.96 12.07
N ALA A 125 8.62 4.10 12.84
CA ALA A 125 7.66 3.16 12.26
C ALA A 125 6.43 3.87 11.66
N ARG A 126 6.01 5.02 12.20
CA ARG A 126 4.93 5.81 11.59
C ARG A 126 5.40 6.48 10.31
N ASP A 127 6.57 7.11 10.34
CA ASP A 127 7.16 7.82 9.20
C ASP A 127 7.44 6.86 8.03
N ALA A 128 7.95 5.65 8.32
CA ALA A 128 8.16 4.61 7.32
C ALA A 128 6.84 4.14 6.68
N ARG A 129 5.78 3.97 7.48
CA ARG A 129 4.44 3.63 6.95
C ARG A 129 3.86 4.74 6.09
N GLU A 130 4.01 5.99 6.51
CA GLU A 130 3.55 7.15 5.73
C GLU A 130 4.31 7.25 4.40
N ARG A 131 5.64 7.12 4.43
CA ARG A 131 6.47 7.09 3.22
C ARG A 131 6.04 5.96 2.28
N ARG A 132 5.81 4.75 2.81
CA ARG A 132 5.31 3.61 2.02
C ARG A 132 3.98 3.94 1.34
N ARG A 133 3.01 4.50 2.07
CA ARG A 133 1.70 4.87 1.50
C ARG A 133 1.86 5.88 0.38
N ARG A 134 2.63 6.95 0.59
CA ARG A 134 2.89 7.98 -0.43
C ARG A 134 3.53 7.39 -1.70
N LEU A 135 4.48 6.46 -1.55
CA LEU A 135 5.10 5.78 -2.68
C LEU A 135 4.13 4.83 -3.41
N GLN A 136 3.29 4.10 -2.68
CA GLN A 136 2.24 3.26 -3.29
C GLN A 136 1.24 4.10 -4.10
N ASP A 137 0.80 5.23 -3.54
CA ASP A 137 -0.11 6.15 -4.24
C ASP A 137 0.56 6.73 -5.49
N ARG A 138 1.83 7.12 -5.38
CA ARG A 138 2.63 7.60 -6.51
C ARG A 138 2.76 6.53 -7.60
N ALA A 139 3.06 5.28 -7.23
CA ALA A 139 3.14 4.16 -8.17
C ALA A 139 1.80 3.97 -8.89
N ALA A 140 0.69 3.93 -8.15
CA ALA A 140 -0.64 3.77 -8.74
C ALA A 140 -1.01 4.94 -9.67
N ASN A 141 -0.64 6.17 -9.32
CA ASN A 141 -0.84 7.34 -10.18
C ASN A 141 -0.02 7.25 -11.47
N LEU A 142 1.27 6.90 -11.37
CA LEU A 142 2.16 6.75 -12.52
C LEU A 142 1.72 5.59 -13.43
N GLU A 143 1.28 4.46 -12.87
CA GLU A 143 0.75 3.34 -13.63
C GLU A 143 -0.55 3.70 -14.37
N ARG A 144 -1.43 4.48 -13.72
CA ARG A 144 -2.63 5.03 -14.38
C ARG A 144 -2.26 5.97 -15.53
N ALA A 145 -1.28 6.86 -15.33
CA ALA A 145 -0.80 7.76 -16.38
C ALA A 145 -0.12 7.01 -17.53
N ALA A 146 0.68 5.97 -17.23
CA ALA A 146 1.28 5.09 -18.22
C ALA A 146 0.21 4.38 -19.05
N ARG A 147 -0.82 3.85 -18.39
CA ARG A 147 -1.95 3.19 -19.05
C ARG A 147 -2.72 4.15 -19.95
N ALA A 148 -3.07 5.33 -19.45
CA ALA A 148 -3.75 6.36 -20.23
C ALA A 148 -2.94 6.71 -21.48
N HIS A 149 -1.65 6.99 -21.33
CA HIS A 149 -0.76 7.28 -22.46
C HIS A 149 -0.76 6.17 -23.52
N LEU A 150 -0.68 4.90 -23.11
CA LEU A 150 -0.69 3.77 -24.04
C LEU A 150 -2.05 3.58 -24.73
N VAL A 151 -3.15 3.87 -24.03
CA VAL A 151 -4.50 3.87 -24.58
C VAL A 151 -4.64 4.97 -25.63
N ASP A 152 -4.27 6.21 -25.29
CA ASP A 152 -4.33 7.36 -26.20
C ASP A 152 -3.52 7.10 -27.49
N ARG A 153 -2.40 6.38 -27.39
CA ARG A 153 -1.56 6.02 -28.55
C ARG A 153 -2.22 5.04 -29.52
N LEU A 154 -3.18 4.24 -29.05
CA LEU A 154 -3.86 3.21 -29.84
C LEU A 154 -5.35 3.48 -30.05
N GLU A 155 -5.89 4.58 -29.52
CA GLU A 155 -7.32 4.89 -29.58
C GLU A 155 -7.84 4.91 -31.02
N ASP A 156 -7.17 5.64 -31.91
CA ASP A 156 -7.56 5.71 -33.33
C ASP A 156 -7.48 4.34 -34.04
N GLU A 157 -6.52 3.49 -33.70
CA GLU A 157 -6.39 2.14 -34.28
C GLU A 157 -7.48 1.21 -33.76
N PHE A 158 -7.81 1.34 -32.48
CA PHE A 158 -8.88 0.60 -31.83
C PHE A 158 -10.26 0.99 -32.38
N GLU A 159 -10.52 2.28 -32.56
CA GLU A 159 -11.76 2.78 -33.17
C GLU A 159 -11.91 2.26 -34.61
N ARG A 160 -10.85 2.36 -35.42
CA ARG A 160 -10.85 1.76 -36.78
C ARG A 160 -11.10 0.26 -36.77
N ALA A 161 -10.57 -0.46 -35.78
CA ALA A 161 -10.82 -1.89 -35.66
C ALA A 161 -12.29 -2.18 -35.29
N LEU A 162 -12.92 -1.36 -34.44
CA LEU A 162 -14.35 -1.47 -34.15
C LEU A 162 -15.21 -1.20 -35.39
N ASP A 163 -14.87 -0.18 -36.17
CA ASP A 163 -15.61 0.17 -37.40
C ASP A 163 -15.49 -0.90 -38.49
N ALA A 164 -14.35 -1.58 -38.54
CA ALA A 164 -14.10 -2.68 -39.48
C ALA A 164 -14.69 -4.02 -39.02
N LEU A 165 -15.28 -4.11 -37.82
CA LEU A 165 -15.84 -5.36 -37.31
C LEU A 165 -17.15 -5.69 -38.04
N PRO A 166 -17.33 -6.94 -38.54
CA PRO A 166 -18.58 -7.35 -39.18
C PRO A 166 -19.80 -7.10 -38.27
N ALA A 167 -20.96 -6.74 -38.83
CA ALA A 167 -22.20 -6.60 -38.06
C ALA A 167 -22.62 -7.93 -37.41
N GLU A 168 -23.40 -7.88 -36.32
CA GLU A 168 -23.88 -9.10 -35.64
C GLU A 168 -24.67 -10.01 -36.59
N GLY A 169 -24.12 -11.20 -36.83
CA GLY A 169 -24.89 -12.33 -37.32
C GLY A 169 -24.99 -12.50 -38.84
N GLY A 170 -23.95 -12.15 -39.62
CA GLY A 170 -23.60 -12.76 -40.93
C GLY A 170 -24.72 -12.92 -41.98
N ARG A 171 -25.86 -12.29 -41.76
CA ARG A 171 -27.03 -12.36 -42.61
C ARG A 171 -27.23 -10.95 -43.10
N SER A 172 -26.99 -10.75 -44.39
CA SER A 172 -27.55 -9.64 -45.15
C SER A 172 -29.07 -9.68 -44.98
N ARG A 173 -29.57 -9.11 -43.88
CA ARG A 173 -30.97 -8.70 -43.79
C ARG A 173 -31.10 -7.57 -44.82
N PRO A 174 -32.11 -7.57 -45.71
CA PRO A 174 -32.33 -6.44 -46.59
C PRO A 174 -32.37 -5.19 -45.72
N ALA A 175 -31.57 -4.20 -46.06
CA ALA A 175 -31.55 -2.93 -45.37
C ALA A 175 -32.95 -2.33 -45.48
N GLU A 176 -33.77 -2.47 -44.43
CA GLU A 176 -34.78 -1.46 -44.16
C GLU A 176 -34.00 -0.15 -43.98
N PRO A 177 -34.35 0.93 -44.70
CA PRO A 177 -33.66 2.19 -44.55
C PRO A 177 -33.90 2.66 -43.12
N ALA A 178 -32.93 2.37 -42.24
CA ALA A 178 -32.85 3.00 -40.95
C ALA A 178 -32.91 4.51 -41.20
N PRO A 179 -33.68 5.27 -40.39
CA PRO A 179 -33.68 6.71 -40.52
C PRO A 179 -32.24 7.18 -40.45
N SER A 180 -31.73 7.78 -41.52
CA SER A 180 -30.41 8.38 -41.59
C SER A 180 -30.29 9.40 -40.45
N ARG A 181 -29.73 8.99 -39.32
CA ARG A 181 -29.36 9.85 -38.20
C ARG A 181 -28.29 9.17 -37.36
N PRO A 182 -27.26 9.93 -36.98
CA PRO A 182 -26.30 10.61 -37.83
C PRO A 182 -24.93 9.93 -37.65
N ASP A 183 -23.94 10.36 -38.42
CA ASP A 183 -22.57 10.44 -37.89
C ASP A 183 -22.66 11.23 -36.57
N SER A 184 -22.86 10.56 -35.44
CA SER A 184 -22.80 11.19 -34.12
C SER A 184 -21.33 11.10 -33.70
N PRO A 185 -20.56 12.21 -33.78
CA PRO A 185 -19.15 12.24 -33.39
C PRO A 185 -18.91 12.03 -31.88
N ASP A 186 -19.94 11.61 -31.13
CA ASP A 186 -19.98 11.58 -29.67
C ASP A 186 -20.08 10.16 -29.08
N ARG A 187 -19.96 9.10 -29.88
CA ARG A 187 -19.93 7.73 -29.31
C ARG A 187 -18.54 7.42 -28.79
N ASP A 188 -18.40 7.28 -27.47
CA ASP A 188 -17.15 6.80 -26.86
C ASP A 188 -16.85 5.38 -27.40
N PRO A 189 -15.74 5.13 -28.12
CA PRO A 189 -15.40 3.80 -28.63
C PRO A 189 -15.23 2.77 -27.50
N PHE A 190 -14.97 3.22 -26.27
CA PHE A 190 -14.89 2.37 -25.09
C PHE A 190 -16.25 1.93 -24.53
N ASP A 191 -17.38 2.45 -25.05
CA ASP A 191 -18.75 2.00 -24.76
C ASP A 191 -19.24 0.89 -25.71
N ALA A 192 -18.35 0.32 -26.53
CA ALA A 192 -18.66 -0.84 -27.35
C ALA A 192 -19.03 -2.07 -26.51
N ASP A 193 -19.84 -2.98 -27.08
CA ASP A 193 -20.15 -4.26 -26.44
C ASP A 193 -18.84 -5.01 -26.09
N PRO A 194 -18.74 -5.67 -24.91
CA PRO A 194 -17.51 -6.32 -24.47
C PRO A 194 -16.90 -7.31 -25.47
N VAL A 195 -17.70 -8.01 -26.29
CA VAL A 195 -17.19 -8.94 -27.30
C VAL A 195 -16.57 -8.17 -28.47
N ALA A 196 -17.22 -7.11 -28.95
CA ALA A 196 -16.68 -6.24 -29.99
C ALA A 196 -15.38 -5.56 -29.53
N ALA A 197 -15.38 -5.03 -28.30
CA ALA A 197 -14.19 -4.45 -27.68
C ALA A 197 -13.04 -5.46 -27.54
N ALA A 198 -13.33 -6.69 -27.12
CA ALA A 198 -12.32 -7.75 -27.02
C ALA A 198 -11.71 -8.12 -28.38
N LEU A 199 -12.53 -8.25 -29.42
CA LEU A 199 -12.08 -8.53 -30.79
C LEU A 199 -11.22 -7.39 -31.34
N ALA A 200 -11.65 -6.14 -31.17
CA ALA A 200 -10.87 -4.97 -31.60
C ALA A 200 -9.54 -4.87 -30.85
N VAL A 201 -9.50 -5.11 -29.55
CA VAL A 201 -8.22 -5.19 -28.80
C VAL A 201 -7.33 -6.32 -29.33
N ALA A 202 -7.90 -7.50 -29.60
CA ALA A 202 -7.15 -8.64 -30.14
C ALA A 202 -6.54 -8.33 -31.52
N ARG A 203 -7.28 -7.63 -32.39
CA ARG A 203 -6.81 -7.16 -33.70
C ARG A 203 -5.66 -6.15 -33.57
N VAL A 204 -5.71 -5.25 -32.61
CA VAL A 204 -4.68 -4.22 -32.43
C VAL A 204 -3.42 -4.78 -31.74
N ALA A 205 -3.54 -5.90 -31.02
CA ALA A 205 -2.45 -6.51 -30.26
C ALA A 205 -1.51 -7.35 -31.14
N ASP A 206 -0.22 -7.37 -30.79
CA ASP A 206 0.69 -8.44 -31.24
C ASP A 206 0.46 -9.69 -30.37
N LEU A 207 -0.25 -10.69 -30.91
CA LEU A 207 -0.64 -11.90 -30.19
C LEU A 207 0.31 -13.07 -30.51
N ARG A 208 0.99 -13.57 -29.48
CA ARG A 208 1.91 -14.72 -29.59
C ARG A 208 1.23 -16.09 -29.47
N ALA A 209 -0.05 -16.11 -29.13
CA ALA A 209 -0.83 -17.33 -28.91
C ALA A 209 -2.11 -17.30 -29.77
N PRO A 210 -2.62 -18.47 -30.19
CA PRO A 210 -3.88 -18.54 -30.92
C PRO A 210 -5.06 -17.95 -30.12
N VAL A 211 -5.98 -17.29 -30.82
CA VAL A 211 -7.22 -16.74 -30.26
C VAL A 211 -8.30 -17.82 -30.24
N VAL A 212 -8.85 -18.10 -29.06
CA VAL A 212 -9.98 -19.01 -28.91
C VAL A 212 -11.28 -18.22 -29.05
N LEU A 213 -12.09 -18.53 -30.07
CA LEU A 213 -13.35 -17.86 -30.36
C LEU A 213 -14.55 -18.74 -30.05
N ALA A 214 -15.40 -18.24 -29.15
CA ALA A 214 -16.68 -18.84 -28.77
C ALA A 214 -17.87 -17.92 -29.14
N CYS A 215 -17.74 -17.16 -30.23
CA CYS A 215 -18.77 -16.23 -30.70
C CYS A 215 -19.05 -16.40 -32.20
N ASP A 216 -20.31 -16.23 -32.60
CA ASP A 216 -20.78 -16.40 -33.99
C ASP A 216 -20.68 -15.11 -34.81
N ARG A 217 -19.64 -14.29 -34.55
CA ARG A 217 -19.44 -13.00 -35.22
C ARG A 217 -18.86 -13.14 -36.63
N PHE A 218 -18.09 -14.20 -36.85
CA PHE A 218 -17.48 -14.53 -38.14
C PHE A 218 -18.13 -15.78 -38.71
N GLU A 219 -18.39 -15.79 -40.02
CA GLU A 219 -19.00 -16.93 -40.70
C GLU A 219 -18.08 -18.15 -40.65
N THR A 220 -16.78 -17.95 -40.87
CA THR A 220 -15.77 -19.01 -40.88
C THR A 220 -14.59 -18.69 -39.93
N PRO A 221 -13.91 -19.72 -39.40
CA PRO A 221 -12.67 -19.54 -38.65
C PRO A 221 -11.58 -18.80 -39.43
N GLU A 222 -11.51 -19.00 -40.75
CA GLU A 222 -10.56 -18.33 -41.64
C GLU A 222 -10.85 -16.83 -41.73
N ALA A 223 -12.11 -16.43 -41.89
CA ALA A 223 -12.50 -15.02 -41.89
C ALA A 223 -12.16 -14.33 -40.56
N ALA A 224 -12.28 -15.07 -39.45
CA ALA A 224 -11.87 -14.58 -38.14
C ALA A 224 -10.36 -14.45 -38.01
N ALA A 225 -9.59 -15.43 -38.50
CA ALA A 225 -8.13 -15.41 -38.48
C ALA A 225 -7.56 -14.28 -39.34
N ASP A 226 -8.11 -14.08 -40.54
CA ASP A 226 -7.74 -13.00 -41.46
C ASP A 226 -8.05 -11.62 -40.85
N TRP A 227 -9.23 -11.48 -40.23
CA TRP A 227 -9.60 -10.24 -39.58
C TRP A 227 -8.80 -9.98 -38.31
N LEU A 228 -8.46 -11.00 -37.52
CA LEU A 228 -7.64 -10.85 -36.32
C LEU A 228 -6.14 -10.72 -36.63
N ASP A 229 -5.69 -11.14 -37.82
CA ASP A 229 -4.27 -11.39 -38.16
C ASP A 229 -3.58 -12.26 -37.09
N ALA A 230 -4.29 -13.30 -36.67
CA ALA A 230 -3.81 -14.25 -35.68
C ALA A 230 -4.42 -15.65 -35.90
N PRO A 231 -3.73 -16.74 -35.54
CA PRO A 231 -4.30 -18.08 -35.58
C PRO A 231 -5.54 -18.18 -34.69
N VAL A 232 -6.63 -18.80 -35.18
CA VAL A 232 -7.91 -18.93 -34.46
C VAL A 232 -8.26 -20.38 -34.18
N VAL A 233 -8.80 -20.65 -32.98
CA VAL A 233 -9.43 -21.91 -32.59
C VAL A 233 -10.90 -21.63 -32.27
N ARG A 234 -11.84 -22.24 -32.99
CA ARG A 234 -13.29 -22.11 -32.72
C ARG A 234 -13.76 -23.24 -31.80
N VAL A 235 -14.56 -22.91 -30.78
CA VAL A 235 -15.16 -23.83 -29.79
C VAL A 235 -16.67 -23.75 -29.77
#